data_AF-M2P6I9-F1
#
_entry.id   AF-M2P6I9-F1
#
_cell.length_a   1.000
_cell.length_b   1.000
_cell.length_c   1.000
_cell.angle_alpha   90.00
_cell.angle_beta   90.00
_cell.angle_gamma   90.00
#
_symmetry.space_group_name_H-M   'P 1'
#
loop_
_entity.id
_entity.type
_entity.pdbx_description
1 polymer ?
#
loop_
_entity_poly.entity_id
_entity_poly.type
_entity_poly.pdbx_seq_one_letter_code
_entity_poly.pdbx_strand_id
1 'polypeptide(L)'
;MDIRINFVDNWEKKDIDLKELEAALETGNSTRYNNSKLNKIASKWKKYKERGVSNLYLIKEADDDGVACAYYAYSIKDGIIQEDVLERLRDICSQKLSVGEMRVHGSDCKPSEWWDTNAKYLMKLVESGKAEDVYEYLNGELFPSGIILDARSIKTKKAGSLACSAIAWGVSNSLFKKGTYMGVLIHNDLL
;
A
#
# COMPACT_ATOMS: atom_id res chain seq x y z
N MET A 1 -23.20 2.50 5.48
CA MET A 1 -21.80 2.19 5.83
C MET A 1 -21.31 1.30 4.71
N ASP A 2 -20.55 1.85 3.75
CA ASP A 2 -20.05 1.10 2.59
C ASP A 2 -18.86 0.25 3.04
N ILE A 3 -19.15 -0.96 3.53
CA ILE A 3 -18.13 -1.94 3.87
C ILE A 3 -17.68 -2.56 2.54
N ARG A 4 -16.51 -2.17 2.05
CA ARG A 4 -15.89 -2.76 0.86
C ARG A 4 -14.89 -3.83 1.27
N ILE A 5 -15.30 -5.08 1.08
CA ILE A 5 -14.46 -6.26 1.32
C ILE A 5 -13.53 -6.42 0.12
N ASN A 6 -12.26 -6.66 0.43
CA ASN A 6 -11.17 -6.60 -0.53
C ASN A 6 -10.79 -8.01 -0.99
N PHE A 7 -11.44 -8.56 -2.01
CA PHE A 7 -11.30 -9.99 -2.36
C PHE A 7 -9.99 -10.31 -3.10
N VAL A 8 -9.03 -11.01 -2.45
CA VAL A 8 -8.04 -11.96 -3.04
C VAL A 8 -7.44 -12.78 -1.87
N ASP A 9 -7.45 -14.11 -1.98
CA ASP A 9 -7.24 -15.10 -0.90
C ASP A 9 -5.77 -15.45 -0.56
N ASN A 10 -5.52 -15.54 0.76
CA ASN A 10 -4.56 -16.36 1.54
C ASN A 10 -4.15 -15.67 2.84
N TRP A 11 -4.36 -14.36 2.95
CA TRP A 11 -4.19 -13.59 4.17
C TRP A 11 -5.53 -13.04 4.63
N GLU A 12 -6.17 -13.70 5.62
CA GLU A 12 -7.47 -13.32 6.19
C GLU A 12 -7.57 -11.80 6.39
N LYS A 13 -8.50 -11.15 5.69
CA LYS A 13 -8.68 -9.69 5.69
C LYS A 13 -9.80 -9.29 6.63
N LYS A 14 -9.72 -8.07 7.15
CA LYS A 14 -10.71 -7.51 8.07
C LYS A 14 -11.44 -6.34 7.42
N ASP A 15 -12.70 -6.17 7.82
CA ASP A 15 -13.50 -5.01 7.44
C ASP A 15 -12.97 -3.73 8.09
N ILE A 16 -12.73 -2.72 7.27
CA ILE A 16 -12.14 -1.47 7.71
C ILE A 16 -13.17 -0.36 7.66
N ASP A 17 -13.45 0.18 8.83
CA ASP A 17 -13.97 1.52 8.97
C ASP A 17 -12.81 2.52 8.91
N LEU A 18 -12.62 3.11 7.73
CA LEU A 18 -11.55 4.08 7.46
C LEU A 18 -11.69 5.34 8.32
N LYS A 19 -12.93 5.79 8.59
CA LYS A 19 -13.14 7.02 9.37
C LYS A 19 -12.74 6.83 10.82
N GLU A 20 -13.16 5.72 11.43
CA GLU A 20 -12.77 5.37 12.79
C GLU A 20 -11.27 5.08 12.89
N LEU A 21 -10.65 4.50 11.85
CA LEU A 21 -9.22 4.20 11.83
C LEU A 21 -8.38 5.48 11.74
N GLU A 22 -8.81 6.43 10.91
CA GLU A 22 -8.19 7.76 10.84
C GLU A 22 -8.29 8.48 12.19
N ALA A 23 -9.49 8.52 12.78
CA ALA A 23 -9.71 9.12 14.10
C ALA A 23 -8.84 8.46 15.19
N ALA A 24 -8.70 7.13 15.16
CA ALA A 24 -7.84 6.37 16.06
C ALA A 24 -6.37 6.79 15.93
N LEU A 25 -5.87 6.94 14.69
CA LEU A 25 -4.49 7.32 14.42
C LEU A 25 -4.20 8.79 14.77
N GLU A 26 -5.19 9.67 14.66
CA GLU A 26 -5.03 11.08 15.05
C GLU A 26 -5.10 11.30 16.56
N THR A 27 -6.06 10.67 17.22
CA THR A 27 -6.36 10.93 18.65
C THR A 27 -5.68 9.93 19.59
N GLY A 28 -5.23 8.78 19.07
CA GLY A 28 -4.73 7.67 19.88
C GLY A 28 -5.83 6.95 20.67
N ASN A 29 -7.10 7.21 20.38
CA ASN A 29 -8.24 6.65 21.08
C ASN A 29 -9.27 6.10 20.07
N SER A 30 -9.65 4.84 20.23
CA SER A 30 -10.74 4.22 19.48
C SER A 30 -11.29 3.05 20.27
N THR A 31 -12.61 2.86 20.18
CA THR A 31 -13.27 1.69 20.77
C THR A 31 -13.12 0.45 19.89
N ARG A 32 -12.86 0.66 18.59
CA ARG A 32 -12.68 -0.38 17.57
C ARG A 32 -11.21 -0.74 17.34
N TYR A 33 -10.32 0.25 17.31
CA TYR A 33 -8.89 0.08 17.00
C TYR A 33 -8.00 0.53 18.16
N ASN A 34 -7.81 -0.33 19.18
CA ASN A 34 -7.16 0.04 20.45
C ASN A 34 -5.76 -0.58 20.69
N ASN A 35 -5.04 -0.92 19.63
CA ASN A 35 -3.75 -1.62 19.75
C ASN A 35 -2.57 -0.68 20.07
N SER A 36 -1.75 -1.02 21.06
CA SER A 36 -0.53 -0.26 21.43
C SER A 36 0.49 -0.08 20.28
N LYS A 37 0.45 -0.94 19.26
CA LYS A 37 1.26 -0.81 18.04
C LYS A 37 0.75 0.31 17.11
N LEU A 38 -0.55 0.64 17.10
CA LEU A 38 -1.10 1.77 16.32
C LEU A 38 -0.54 3.12 16.82
N ASN A 39 -0.26 3.25 18.12
CA ASN A 39 0.39 4.44 18.68
C ASN A 39 1.75 4.75 18.04
N LYS A 40 2.50 3.72 17.61
CA LYS A 40 3.77 3.91 16.90
C LYS A 40 3.55 4.53 15.52
N ILE A 41 2.50 4.12 14.81
CA ILE A 41 2.11 4.71 13.52
C ILE A 41 1.65 6.15 13.73
N ALA A 42 0.72 6.38 14.67
CA ALA A 42 0.22 7.70 15.06
C ALA A 42 1.33 8.71 15.41
N SER A 43 2.38 8.26 16.13
CA SER A 43 3.51 9.11 16.49
C SER A 43 4.30 9.65 15.30
N LYS A 44 4.42 8.86 14.22
CA LYS A 44 5.13 9.23 12.99
C LYS A 44 4.22 9.94 11.99
N TRP A 45 2.93 9.64 12.02
CA TRP A 45 1.88 10.27 11.21
C TRP A 45 1.94 11.81 11.26
N LYS A 46 2.29 12.39 12.41
CA LYS A 46 2.45 13.85 12.61
C LYS A 46 3.55 14.51 11.77
N LYS A 47 4.47 13.74 11.17
CA LYS A 47 5.61 14.28 10.39
C LYS A 47 5.29 14.48 8.91
N TYR A 48 4.18 13.92 8.40
CA TYR A 48 3.82 13.98 6.99
C TYR A 48 2.72 15.04 6.77
N LYS A 49 2.87 15.85 5.71
CA LYS A 49 2.07 17.09 5.52
C LYS A 49 0.69 16.86 4.91
N GLU A 50 0.55 15.79 4.18
CA GLU A 50 -0.70 15.25 3.63
C GLU A 50 -0.78 13.85 4.22
N ARG A 51 -1.95 13.44 4.72
CA ARG A 51 -2.10 12.20 5.48
C ARG A 51 -3.48 11.61 5.23
N GLY A 52 -3.59 10.30 5.27
CA GLY A 52 -4.85 9.60 5.12
C GLY A 52 -4.71 8.11 5.35
N VAL A 53 -5.84 7.45 5.57
CA VAL A 53 -5.92 5.99 5.55
C VAL A 53 -6.65 5.52 4.30
N SER A 54 -6.25 4.36 3.81
CA SER A 54 -6.88 3.74 2.66
C SER A 54 -7.06 2.25 2.89
N ASN A 55 -8.08 1.69 2.23
CA ASN A 55 -8.11 0.27 1.99
C ASN A 55 -6.88 -0.11 1.16
N LEU A 56 -6.25 -1.21 1.56
CA LEU A 56 -5.12 -1.78 0.89
C LEU A 56 -5.56 -3.03 0.15
N TYR A 57 -5.50 -2.97 -1.18
CA TYR A 57 -5.97 -4.02 -2.06
C TYR A 57 -4.80 -4.88 -2.48
N LEU A 58 -4.81 -6.16 -2.08
CA LEU A 58 -3.87 -7.15 -2.62
C LEU A 58 -4.20 -7.36 -4.10
N ILE A 59 -3.20 -7.15 -4.96
CA ILE A 59 -3.29 -7.31 -6.42
C ILE A 59 -2.66 -8.63 -6.85
N LYS A 60 -1.50 -8.98 -6.29
CA LYS A 60 -0.81 -10.23 -6.58
C LYS A 60 0.10 -10.62 -5.43
N GLU A 61 0.20 -11.91 -5.16
CA GLU A 61 1.21 -12.47 -4.26
C GLU A 61 1.99 -13.56 -5.00
N ALA A 62 3.23 -13.78 -4.58
CA ALA A 62 4.09 -14.83 -5.09
C ALA A 62 5.17 -15.18 -4.05
N ASP A 63 5.65 -16.41 -4.06
CA ASP A 63 6.85 -16.81 -3.35
C ASP A 63 7.96 -17.13 -4.35
N ASP A 64 9.17 -16.66 -4.08
CA ASP A 64 10.38 -16.93 -4.86
C ASP A 64 11.59 -17.08 -3.93
N ASP A 65 12.26 -18.24 -3.98
CA ASP A 65 13.52 -18.50 -3.27
C ASP A 65 13.53 -18.08 -1.77
N GLY A 66 12.49 -18.47 -1.03
CA GLY A 66 12.36 -18.15 0.40
C GLY A 66 12.00 -16.69 0.71
N VAL A 67 11.56 -15.94 -0.30
CA VAL A 67 11.01 -14.59 -0.20
C VAL A 67 9.55 -14.61 -0.65
N ALA A 68 8.66 -14.13 0.21
CA ALA A 68 7.28 -13.83 -0.12
C ALA A 68 7.19 -12.39 -0.65
N CYS A 69 6.58 -12.23 -1.81
CA CYS A 69 6.35 -10.96 -2.47
C CYS A 69 4.85 -10.66 -2.55
N ALA A 70 4.49 -9.41 -2.37
CA ALA A 70 3.11 -8.95 -2.52
C ALA A 70 3.06 -7.61 -3.22
N TYR A 71 2.09 -7.47 -4.09
CA TYR A 71 1.80 -6.25 -4.81
C TYR A 71 0.43 -5.73 -4.40
N TYR A 72 0.38 -4.46 -4.02
CA TYR A 72 -0.81 -3.82 -3.48
C TYR A 72 -1.19 -2.59 -4.28
N ALA A 73 -2.46 -2.20 -4.18
CA ALA A 73 -2.97 -0.92 -4.61
C ALA A 73 -3.67 -0.20 -3.45
N TYR A 74 -3.63 1.12 -3.44
CA TYR A 74 -4.47 1.95 -2.57
C TYR A 74 -4.77 3.30 -3.24
N SER A 75 -5.91 3.90 -2.85
CA SER A 75 -6.32 5.22 -3.34
C SER A 75 -5.88 6.31 -2.35
N ILE A 76 -5.27 7.38 -2.86
CA ILE A 76 -4.89 8.57 -2.08
C ILE A 76 -5.95 9.68 -2.15
N LYS A 77 -7.14 9.38 -2.68
CA LYS A 77 -8.27 10.31 -2.74
C LYS A 77 -9.23 10.06 -1.59
N ASP A 78 -10.13 9.10 -1.75
CA ASP A 78 -11.17 8.73 -0.80
C ASP A 78 -10.85 7.43 -0.03
N GLY A 79 -9.64 6.89 -0.22
CA GLY A 79 -9.18 5.66 0.41
C GLY A 79 -9.74 4.40 -0.24
N ILE A 80 -10.48 4.51 -1.34
CA ILE A 80 -11.21 3.41 -1.96
C ILE A 80 -10.87 3.29 -3.46
N ILE A 81 -10.79 2.06 -3.97
CA ILE A 81 -10.66 1.77 -5.40
C ILE A 81 -11.94 1.05 -5.86
N GLN A 82 -12.40 1.34 -7.08
CA GLN A 82 -13.56 0.67 -7.67
C GLN A 82 -13.18 -0.76 -8.10
N GLU A 83 -14.13 -1.70 -8.01
CA GLU A 83 -13.85 -3.13 -8.22
C GLU A 83 -13.43 -3.45 -9.65
N ASP A 84 -14.04 -2.79 -10.65
CA ASP A 84 -13.67 -2.93 -12.06
C ASP A 84 -12.21 -2.53 -12.33
N VAL A 85 -11.73 -1.48 -11.65
CA VAL A 85 -10.32 -1.08 -11.72
C VAL A 85 -9.43 -2.15 -11.09
N LEU A 86 -9.83 -2.71 -9.95
CA LEU A 86 -9.07 -3.77 -9.26
C LEU A 86 -9.00 -5.06 -10.07
N GLU A 87 -10.11 -5.49 -10.64
CA GLU A 87 -10.18 -6.67 -11.51
C GLU A 87 -9.24 -6.50 -12.71
N ARG A 88 -9.26 -5.33 -13.35
CA ARG A 88 -8.35 -5.03 -14.46
C ARG A 88 -6.88 -5.04 -14.03
N LEU A 89 -6.56 -4.50 -12.85
CA LEU A 89 -5.20 -4.52 -12.33
C LEU A 89 -4.73 -5.95 -12.04
N ARG A 90 -5.58 -6.76 -11.40
CA ARG A 90 -5.29 -8.17 -11.13
C ARG A 90 -5.07 -8.94 -12.42
N ASP A 91 -5.91 -8.73 -13.43
CA ASP A 91 -5.76 -9.36 -14.75
C ASP A 91 -4.41 -9.00 -15.39
N ILE A 92 -4.10 -7.71 -15.52
CA ILE A 92 -2.83 -7.24 -16.09
C ILE A 92 -1.62 -7.79 -15.31
N CYS A 93 -1.65 -7.71 -13.98
CA CYS A 93 -0.55 -8.20 -13.16
C CYS A 93 -0.43 -9.73 -13.20
N SER A 94 -1.53 -10.47 -13.31
CA SER A 94 -1.48 -11.93 -13.45
C SER A 94 -0.76 -12.34 -14.74
N GLN A 95 -1.03 -11.64 -15.85
CA GLN A 95 -0.50 -11.95 -17.17
C GLN A 95 0.91 -11.40 -17.40
N LYS A 96 1.22 -10.21 -16.90
CA LYS A 96 2.42 -9.46 -17.30
C LYS A 96 3.45 -9.26 -16.19
N LEU A 97 3.02 -9.15 -14.93
CA LEU A 97 3.93 -8.85 -13.83
C LEU A 97 4.68 -10.12 -13.41
N SER A 98 5.98 -10.15 -13.65
CA SER A 98 6.82 -11.29 -13.24
C SER A 98 7.14 -11.25 -11.74
N VAL A 99 7.46 -12.42 -11.15
CA VAL A 99 7.89 -12.48 -9.75
C VAL A 99 9.25 -11.79 -9.55
N GLY A 100 10.14 -11.87 -10.55
CA GLY A 100 11.42 -11.16 -10.53
C GLY A 100 11.23 -9.64 -10.44
N GLU A 101 10.29 -9.09 -11.20
CA GLU A 101 9.95 -7.67 -11.14
C GLU A 101 9.31 -7.28 -9.79
N MET A 102 8.42 -8.12 -9.24
CA MET A 102 7.90 -7.93 -7.88
C MET A 102 9.04 -7.87 -6.84
N ARG A 103 10.08 -8.69 -7.02
CA ARG A 103 11.25 -8.74 -6.14
C ARG A 103 12.14 -7.51 -6.28
N VAL A 104 12.34 -7.01 -7.51
CA VAL A 104 13.13 -5.80 -7.80
C VAL A 104 12.50 -4.56 -7.17
N HIS A 105 11.19 -4.38 -7.31
CA HIS A 105 10.47 -3.22 -6.76
C HIS A 105 10.03 -3.42 -5.30
N GLY A 106 10.09 -4.66 -4.81
CA GLY A 106 9.65 -5.00 -3.47
C GLY A 106 10.58 -4.46 -2.40
N SER A 107 10.03 -3.67 -1.49
CA SER A 107 10.77 -3.19 -0.32
C SER A 107 10.96 -4.31 0.71
N ASP A 108 12.19 -4.50 1.18
CA ASP A 108 12.58 -5.43 2.26
C ASP A 108 12.39 -4.84 3.67
N CYS A 109 11.99 -3.57 3.74
CA CYS A 109 11.66 -2.88 4.98
C CYS A 109 10.51 -3.61 5.68
N LYS A 110 10.50 -3.55 7.01
CA LYS A 110 9.42 -4.17 7.77
C LYS A 110 8.10 -3.47 7.44
N PRO A 111 6.97 -4.18 7.40
CA PRO A 111 5.65 -3.57 7.18
C PRO A 111 5.31 -2.40 8.14
N SER A 112 5.91 -2.37 9.33
CA SER A 112 5.80 -1.30 10.33
C SER A 112 6.69 -0.07 10.07
N GLU A 113 7.53 -0.11 9.05
CA GLU A 113 8.42 0.97 8.63
C GLU A 113 7.77 1.77 7.51
N TRP A 114 8.09 3.07 7.45
CA TRP A 114 7.55 3.93 6.40
C TRP A 114 8.41 3.78 5.15
N TRP A 115 7.83 3.29 4.07
CA TRP A 115 8.48 3.26 2.76
C TRP A 115 7.99 4.39 1.89
N ASP A 116 8.65 4.58 0.74
CA ASP A 116 8.38 5.68 -0.13
C ASP A 116 8.18 5.26 -1.59
N THR A 117 7.22 5.91 -2.25
CA THR A 117 6.87 5.69 -3.65
C THR A 117 6.76 7.04 -4.35
N ASN A 118 7.56 7.21 -5.40
CA ASN A 118 7.64 8.46 -6.16
C ASN A 118 6.76 8.40 -7.41
N ALA A 119 5.44 8.33 -7.21
CA ALA A 119 4.48 8.19 -8.30
C ALA A 119 4.58 9.32 -9.35
N LYS A 120 4.96 10.54 -8.94
CA LYS A 120 5.21 11.66 -9.87
C LYS A 120 6.39 11.41 -10.80
N TYR A 121 7.45 10.77 -10.30
CA TYR A 121 8.59 10.38 -11.12
C TYR A 121 8.18 9.27 -12.09
N LEU A 122 7.45 8.25 -11.61
CA LEU A 122 6.97 7.14 -12.43
C LEU A 122 6.05 7.63 -13.57
N MET A 123 5.13 8.55 -13.28
CA MET A 123 4.29 9.21 -14.30
C MET A 123 5.14 9.88 -15.39
N LYS A 124 6.20 10.60 -15.02
CA LYS A 124 7.11 11.23 -15.98
C LYS A 124 7.93 10.22 -16.80
N LEU A 125 8.29 9.07 -16.21
CA LEU A 125 8.93 7.99 -16.96
C LEU A 125 8.01 7.46 -18.04
N VAL A 126 6.74 7.22 -17.71
CA VAL A 126 5.72 6.80 -18.68
C VAL A 126 5.52 7.84 -19.77
N GLU A 127 5.29 9.10 -19.41
CA GLU A 127 5.10 10.21 -20.37
C GLU A 127 6.30 10.38 -21.33
N SER A 128 7.51 10.04 -20.87
CA SER A 128 8.73 10.11 -21.68
C SER A 128 9.07 8.82 -22.43
N GLY A 129 8.24 7.78 -22.33
CA GLY A 129 8.46 6.49 -22.98
C GLY A 129 9.66 5.72 -22.41
N LYS A 130 10.03 5.99 -21.15
CA LYS A 130 11.19 5.43 -20.44
C LYS A 130 10.83 4.47 -19.32
N ALA A 131 9.56 4.15 -19.14
CA ALA A 131 9.16 3.09 -18.23
C ALA A 131 9.57 1.74 -18.85
N GLU A 132 10.34 0.95 -18.10
CA GLU A 132 10.88 -0.33 -18.57
C GLU A 132 10.03 -1.51 -18.09
N ASP A 133 9.31 -1.31 -16.99
CA ASP A 133 8.68 -2.36 -16.19
C ASP A 133 7.17 -2.16 -16.09
N VAL A 134 6.42 -3.24 -15.83
CA VAL A 134 4.96 -3.20 -15.59
C VAL A 134 4.63 -2.34 -14.38
N TYR A 135 5.42 -2.44 -13.30
CA TYR A 135 5.28 -1.67 -12.07
C TYR A 135 5.31 -0.16 -12.35
N GLU A 136 6.29 0.29 -13.13
CA GLU A 136 6.50 1.70 -13.45
C GLU A 136 5.38 2.21 -14.33
N TYR A 137 5.04 1.43 -15.36
CA TYR A 137 3.97 1.76 -16.30
C TYR A 137 2.62 1.92 -15.57
N LEU A 138 2.24 0.94 -14.77
CA LEU A 138 0.97 0.98 -14.05
C LEU A 138 0.92 2.12 -13.03
N ASN A 139 1.96 2.32 -12.23
CA ASN A 139 1.98 3.44 -11.28
C ASN A 139 1.86 4.79 -11.99
N GLY A 140 2.55 4.98 -13.12
CA GLY A 140 2.48 6.22 -13.88
C GLY A 140 1.10 6.51 -14.45
N GLU A 141 0.46 5.51 -15.06
CA GLU A 141 -0.89 5.62 -15.65
C GLU A 141 -2.00 5.79 -14.61
N LEU A 142 -1.85 5.16 -13.44
CA LEU A 142 -2.86 5.18 -12.38
C LEU A 142 -2.78 6.43 -11.49
N PHE A 143 -1.61 7.05 -11.40
CA PHE A 143 -1.39 8.18 -10.50
C PHE A 143 -2.32 9.38 -10.74
N PRO A 144 -2.65 9.79 -11.99
CA PRO A 144 -3.67 10.82 -12.24
C PRO A 144 -5.05 10.47 -11.65
N SER A 145 -5.38 9.18 -11.61
CA SER A 145 -6.60 8.67 -10.97
C SER A 145 -6.48 8.60 -9.44
N GLY A 146 -5.32 8.91 -8.87
CA GLY A 146 -5.07 8.92 -7.43
C GLY A 146 -4.88 7.52 -6.85
N ILE A 147 -4.42 6.56 -7.66
CA ILE A 147 -4.11 5.20 -7.21
C ILE A 147 -2.60 5.03 -7.21
N ILE A 148 -2.07 4.44 -6.14
CA ILE A 148 -0.66 4.09 -6.01
C ILE A 148 -0.55 2.58 -5.89
N LEU A 149 0.44 2.01 -6.56
CA LEU A 149 0.82 0.61 -6.41
C LEU A 149 2.12 0.49 -5.63
N ASP A 150 2.18 -0.51 -4.75
CA ASP A 150 3.33 -0.76 -3.89
C ASP A 150 3.70 -2.24 -3.90
N ALA A 151 5.00 -2.53 -4.05
CA ALA A 151 5.55 -3.88 -3.95
C ALA A 151 6.25 -4.10 -2.60
N ARG A 152 6.07 -5.28 -2.03
CA ARG A 152 6.65 -5.71 -0.75
C ARG A 152 7.32 -7.05 -0.93
N SER A 153 8.48 -7.21 -0.30
CA SER A 153 9.22 -8.47 -0.30
C SER A 153 9.69 -8.76 1.13
N ILE A 154 9.44 -9.96 1.64
CA ILE A 154 9.93 -10.36 2.97
C ILE A 154 10.30 -11.83 2.98
N LYS A 155 11.22 -12.24 3.85
CA LYS A 155 11.53 -13.68 4.05
C LYS A 155 10.24 -14.46 4.34
N THR A 156 9.99 -15.56 3.64
CA THR A 156 8.74 -16.35 3.70
C THR A 156 8.33 -16.73 5.13
N LYS A 157 9.30 -16.98 6.03
CA LYS A 157 9.02 -17.23 7.46
C LYS A 157 8.33 -16.07 8.21
N LYS A 158 8.23 -14.89 7.59
CA LYS A 158 7.52 -13.69 8.06
C LYS A 158 6.38 -13.28 7.12
N ALA A 159 5.99 -14.12 6.16
CA ALA A 159 4.98 -13.80 5.16
C ALA A 159 3.63 -13.36 5.78
N GLY A 160 3.26 -13.90 6.95
CA GLY A 160 2.05 -13.46 7.67
C GLY A 160 2.04 -11.97 8.04
N SER A 161 3.19 -11.28 8.03
CA SER A 161 3.24 -9.82 8.22
C SER A 161 2.82 -9.03 6.98
N LEU A 162 2.63 -9.68 5.83
CA LEU A 162 2.03 -9.08 4.65
C LEU A 162 0.49 -9.12 4.72
N ALA A 163 -0.10 -9.82 5.69
CA ALA A 163 -1.53 -9.81 5.96
C ALA A 163 -2.00 -8.45 6.52
N CYS A 164 -2.29 -7.52 5.61
CA CYS A 164 -2.68 -6.14 5.90
C CYS A 164 -3.91 -5.76 5.09
N SER A 165 -4.85 -5.07 5.70
CA SER A 165 -6.07 -4.62 5.03
C SER A 165 -6.08 -3.11 4.80
N ALA A 166 -5.29 -2.35 5.58
CA ALA A 166 -5.22 -0.90 5.49
C ALA A 166 -3.77 -0.41 5.34
N ILE A 167 -3.66 0.80 4.82
CA ILE A 167 -2.42 1.56 4.78
C ILE A 167 -2.65 2.95 5.34
N ALA A 168 -1.71 3.35 6.19
CA ALA A 168 -1.50 4.71 6.63
C ALA A 168 -0.54 5.37 5.66
N TRP A 169 -0.89 6.49 5.03
CA TRP A 169 -0.01 7.16 4.09
C TRP A 169 0.06 8.66 4.31
N GLY A 170 1.08 9.27 3.72
CA GLY A 170 1.21 10.71 3.64
C GLY A 170 2.25 11.19 2.64
N VAL A 171 2.54 12.49 2.61
CA VAL A 171 3.58 13.06 1.73
C VAL A 171 4.73 13.64 2.54
N SER A 172 5.96 13.27 2.16
CA SER A 172 7.17 13.79 2.79
C SER A 172 7.47 15.23 2.34
N ASN A 173 7.80 16.08 3.31
CA ASN A 173 8.33 17.43 3.10
C ASN A 173 9.85 17.51 3.36
N SER A 174 10.50 16.38 3.65
CA SER A 174 11.93 16.35 3.91
C SER A 174 12.73 16.80 2.69
N LEU A 175 13.90 17.42 2.91
CA LEU A 175 14.77 17.90 1.84
C LEU A 175 15.15 16.81 0.84
N PHE A 176 15.41 15.59 1.31
CA PHE A 176 15.87 14.47 0.48
C PHE A 176 14.74 13.67 -0.19
N LYS A 177 13.53 13.68 0.38
CA LYS A 177 12.38 12.91 -0.13
C LYS A 177 11.16 13.80 -0.35
N LYS A 178 11.37 15.02 -0.84
CA LYS A 178 10.29 16.01 -0.97
C LYS A 178 9.30 15.56 -2.04
N GLY A 179 8.02 15.47 -1.66
CA GLY A 179 6.94 15.12 -2.57
C GLY A 179 6.77 13.62 -2.81
N THR A 180 7.56 12.77 -2.16
CA THR A 180 7.35 11.32 -2.19
C THR A 180 6.19 10.93 -1.28
N TYR A 181 5.36 10.00 -1.77
CA TYR A 181 4.32 9.38 -0.96
C TYR A 181 4.98 8.37 -0.03
N MET A 182 4.62 8.45 1.25
CA MET A 182 5.16 7.62 2.31
C MET A 182 4.03 6.75 2.82
N GLY A 183 4.24 5.46 3.00
CA GLY A 183 3.21 4.52 3.47
C GLY A 183 3.70 3.63 4.60
N VAL A 184 2.81 3.19 5.48
CA VAL A 184 3.04 2.13 6.47
C VAL A 184 1.84 1.17 6.53
N LEU A 185 2.10 -0.15 6.53
CA LEU A 185 1.03 -1.14 6.41
C LEU A 185 0.41 -1.30 7.80
N ILE A 186 -0.91 -1.40 7.85
CA ILE A 186 -1.64 -1.69 9.07
C ILE A 186 -2.04 -3.16 9.01
N HIS A 187 -1.36 -3.95 9.83
CA HIS A 187 -1.59 -5.38 9.91
C HIS A 187 -2.98 -5.71 10.45
N ASN A 188 -3.49 -6.87 10.03
CA ASN A 188 -4.83 -7.31 10.43
C ASN A 188 -4.90 -7.64 11.94
N ASP A 189 -3.80 -7.97 12.62
CA ASP A 189 -3.78 -8.14 14.08
C ASP A 189 -3.98 -6.81 14.84
N LEU A 190 -3.88 -5.67 14.15
CA LEU A 190 -4.08 -4.33 14.72
C LEU A 190 -5.51 -3.81 14.54
N LEU A 191 -6.25 -4.38 13.58
CA LEU A 191 -7.60 -4.00 13.17
C LEU A 191 -8.67 -4.85 13.84
#